data_AF-A0A4Y2NSY3-F1
#
_entry.id   AF-A0A4Y2NSY3-F1
#
_cell.length_a   1.000
_cell.length_b   1.000
_cell.length_c   1.000
_cell.angle_alpha   90.00
_cell.angle_beta   90.00
_cell.angle_gamma   90.00
#
_symmetry.space_group_name_H-M   'P 1'
#
loop_
_entity.id
_entity.type
_entity.pdbx_description
1 polymer ?
#
loop_
_entity_poly.entity_id
_entity_poly.type
_entity_poly.pdbx_seq_one_letter_code
_entity_poly.pdbx_strand_id
1 'polypeptide(L)'
;MYVVNVKDAERFYLHMLLLHVPGATSFKFLRTVDNVIYDTLKQAAFHRHLLNSDEEWDHCLHNASAYQMPKQLRQTFAFILYFCNPTHVLELWNKYWIDMTLDYLSNNIEAASWNLAQHDINATLEQHRSSCASIGLPVPTGNAIEVQPYNQDNEREEAEQRIPSLNREQLAAFETITRAIGNNNENDRYSFLDDPDGSGKTFLYSTLLSFIRGKGDIALPFATTGIAATLLKGGRTVHSGFKLPVPLLDTSVSSMRPTSPEADKLRQAVLIIIDEITMLTKEGLRCIDSLLRDLMNNDKPFGGKVIIIGGDFRQTLPIVPRGERADVNESCIKSSPLWSKFTHNKYSLRWTNGAQHVAIEHRIRQSS
;
A
#
# COMPACT_ATOMS: atom_id res chain seq x y z
N MET A 1 10.72 -38.55 -25.05
CA MET A 1 10.16 -37.28 -25.53
C MET A 1 11.16 -36.19 -25.15
N TYR A 2 11.79 -35.51 -26.11
CA TYR A 2 12.81 -34.49 -25.81
C TYR A 2 12.13 -33.25 -25.24
N VAL A 3 12.58 -32.79 -24.06
CA VAL A 3 12.05 -31.56 -23.44
C VAL A 3 12.71 -30.37 -24.13
N VAL A 4 11.95 -29.65 -24.95
CA VAL A 4 12.42 -28.42 -25.59
C VAL A 4 12.21 -27.25 -24.63
N ASN A 5 13.25 -26.45 -24.43
CA ASN A 5 13.19 -25.27 -23.57
C ASN A 5 12.32 -24.20 -24.23
N VAL A 6 11.32 -23.70 -23.50
CA VAL A 6 10.38 -22.64 -23.94
C VAL A 6 11.11 -21.35 -24.34
N LYS A 7 12.34 -21.12 -23.86
CA LYS A 7 13.16 -19.95 -24.23
C LYS A 7 13.74 -20.01 -25.65
N ASP A 8 13.73 -21.18 -26.30
CA ASP A 8 14.13 -21.33 -27.70
C ASP A 8 12.86 -21.32 -28.57
N ALA A 9 12.34 -20.12 -28.82
CA ALA A 9 11.04 -19.92 -29.46
C ALA A 9 10.94 -20.66 -30.80
N GLU A 10 11.98 -20.62 -31.63
CA GLU A 10 11.99 -21.29 -32.93
C GLU A 10 11.92 -22.81 -32.80
N ARG A 11 12.72 -23.41 -31.91
CA ARG A 11 12.67 -24.87 -31.67
C ARG A 11 11.40 -25.31 -30.97
N PHE A 12 10.82 -24.47 -30.11
CA PHE A 12 9.56 -24.74 -29.43
C PHE A 12 8.42 -24.87 -30.45
N TYR A 13 8.23 -23.87 -31.32
CA TYR A 13 7.17 -23.92 -32.34
C TYR A 13 7.45 -25.01 -33.38
N LEU A 14 8.73 -25.26 -33.72
CA LEU A 14 9.10 -26.38 -34.59
C LEU A 14 8.67 -27.72 -33.99
N HIS A 15 9.00 -27.96 -32.72
CA HIS A 15 8.66 -29.19 -32.02
C HIS A 15 7.14 -29.37 -31.93
N MET A 16 6.41 -28.30 -31.59
CA MET A 16 4.96 -28.32 -31.52
C MET A 16 4.33 -28.68 -32.87
N LEU A 17 4.79 -28.06 -33.96
CA LEU A 17 4.32 -28.38 -35.31
C LEU A 17 4.65 -29.83 -35.71
N LEU A 18 5.85 -30.33 -35.38
CA LEU A 18 6.24 -31.71 -35.67
C LEU A 18 5.42 -32.75 -34.91
N LEU A 19 4.88 -32.41 -33.74
CA LEU A 19 3.98 -33.29 -32.98
C LEU A 19 2.58 -33.38 -33.59
N HIS A 20 2.13 -32.33 -34.27
CA HIS A 20 0.75 -32.20 -34.77
C HIS A 20 0.61 -32.31 -36.29
N VAL A 21 1.71 -32.20 -37.05
CA VAL A 21 1.72 -32.29 -38.52
C VAL A 21 2.38 -33.61 -38.97
N PRO A 22 1.58 -34.64 -39.31
CA PRO A 22 2.12 -35.91 -39.79
C PRO A 22 2.74 -35.76 -41.19
N GLY A 23 3.85 -36.46 -41.44
CA GLY A 23 4.46 -36.55 -42.76
C GLY A 23 5.16 -35.28 -43.23
N ALA A 24 5.59 -34.40 -42.31
CA ALA A 24 6.30 -33.18 -42.67
C ALA A 24 7.61 -33.46 -43.41
N THR A 25 7.71 -33.00 -44.67
CA THR A 25 8.88 -33.24 -45.55
C THR A 25 9.85 -32.07 -45.66
N SER A 26 9.45 -30.88 -45.19
CA SER A 26 10.30 -29.67 -45.21
C SER A 26 9.80 -28.59 -44.24
N PHE A 27 10.65 -27.61 -43.90
CA PHE A 27 10.23 -26.43 -43.13
C PHE A 27 9.14 -25.61 -43.85
N LYS A 28 9.18 -25.56 -45.18
CA LYS A 28 8.14 -24.93 -45.99
C LYS A 28 6.79 -25.63 -45.81
N PHE A 29 6.80 -26.97 -45.77
CA PHE A 29 5.60 -27.76 -45.50
C PHE A 29 5.03 -27.47 -44.10
N LEU A 30 5.88 -27.42 -43.07
CA LEU A 30 5.46 -27.06 -41.71
C LEU A 30 4.87 -25.65 -41.63
N ARG A 31 5.35 -24.72 -42.46
CA ARG A 31 4.84 -23.34 -42.53
C ARG A 31 3.57 -23.16 -43.37
N THR A 32 3.06 -24.23 -44.01
CA THR A 32 1.88 -24.14 -44.88
C THR A 32 0.62 -24.58 -44.14
N VAL A 33 -0.38 -23.71 -43.95
CA VAL A 33 -1.72 -24.04 -43.40
C VAL A 33 -2.76 -23.64 -44.44
N ASP A 34 -3.71 -24.53 -44.76
CA ASP A 34 -4.78 -24.26 -45.73
C ASP A 34 -4.31 -23.65 -47.07
N ASN A 35 -3.21 -24.19 -47.62
CA ASN A 35 -2.53 -23.71 -48.84
C ASN A 35 -1.89 -22.31 -48.76
N VAL A 36 -1.81 -21.70 -47.57
CA VAL A 36 -1.11 -20.43 -47.33
C VAL A 36 0.22 -20.70 -46.62
N ILE A 37 1.31 -20.13 -47.15
CA ILE A 37 2.65 -20.23 -46.55
C ILE A 37 2.87 -19.02 -45.66
N TYR A 38 3.02 -19.26 -44.36
CA TYR A 38 3.28 -18.21 -43.36
C TYR A 38 4.76 -17.92 -43.22
N ASP A 39 5.14 -16.75 -42.70
CA ASP A 39 6.53 -16.30 -42.60
C ASP A 39 7.32 -16.96 -41.46
N THR A 40 6.63 -17.40 -40.42
CA THR A 40 7.25 -18.00 -39.23
C THR A 40 6.54 -19.27 -38.79
N LEU A 41 7.26 -20.13 -38.06
CA LEU A 41 6.69 -21.31 -37.43
C LEU A 41 5.63 -20.94 -36.36
N LYS A 42 5.80 -19.79 -35.70
CA LYS A 42 4.81 -19.25 -34.75
C LYS A 42 3.47 -18.97 -35.45
N GLN A 43 3.49 -18.26 -36.58
CA GLN A 43 2.29 -17.96 -37.36
C GLN A 43 1.62 -19.24 -37.87
N ALA A 44 2.41 -20.20 -38.34
CA ALA A 44 1.89 -21.48 -38.81
C ALA A 44 1.28 -22.34 -37.68
N ALA A 45 1.76 -22.21 -36.43
CA ALA A 45 1.16 -22.83 -35.25
C ALA A 45 -0.13 -22.10 -34.81
N PHE A 46 -0.13 -20.76 -34.88
CA PHE A 46 -1.32 -19.93 -34.61
C PHE A 46 -2.49 -20.28 -35.54
N HIS A 47 -2.25 -20.29 -36.86
CA HIS A 47 -3.29 -20.60 -37.85
C HIS A 47 -3.74 -22.06 -37.85
N ARG A 48 -3.01 -22.96 -37.17
CA ARG A 48 -3.45 -24.33 -36.89
C ARG A 48 -4.23 -24.47 -35.58
N HIS A 49 -4.51 -23.36 -34.90
CA HIS A 49 -5.15 -23.34 -33.58
C HIS A 49 -4.37 -24.14 -32.51
N LEU A 50 -3.04 -24.23 -32.66
CA LEU A 50 -2.15 -24.88 -31.69
C LEU A 50 -1.65 -23.90 -30.61
N LEU A 51 -1.93 -22.60 -30.79
CA LEU A 51 -1.67 -21.56 -29.80
C LEU A 51 -3.00 -21.06 -29.26
N ASN A 52 -3.10 -20.93 -27.93
CA ASN A 52 -4.26 -20.35 -27.28
C ASN A 52 -4.40 -18.87 -27.68
N SER A 53 -5.63 -18.43 -27.91
CA SER A 53 -5.97 -17.01 -28.08
C SER A 53 -5.57 -16.24 -26.82
N ASP A 54 -5.07 -15.01 -26.97
CA ASP A 54 -4.78 -14.13 -25.82
C ASP A 54 -6.04 -13.79 -24.99
N GLU A 55 -7.22 -14.16 -25.49
CA GLU A 55 -8.51 -14.11 -24.79
C GLU A 55 -8.50 -14.84 -23.44
N GLU A 56 -7.75 -15.93 -23.30
CA GLU A 56 -7.61 -16.62 -22.01
C GLU A 56 -6.87 -15.75 -20.98
N TRP A 57 -5.86 -15.00 -21.42
CA TRP A 57 -5.07 -14.10 -20.57
C TRP A 57 -5.86 -12.84 -20.24
N ASP A 58 -6.64 -12.35 -21.19
CA ASP A 58 -7.59 -11.27 -20.97
C ASP A 58 -8.64 -11.64 -19.92
N HIS A 59 -9.31 -12.80 -20.06
CA HIS A 59 -10.26 -13.29 -19.06
C HIS A 59 -9.59 -13.54 -17.70
N CYS A 60 -8.36 -14.07 -17.69
CA CYS A 60 -7.61 -14.29 -16.45
C CYS A 60 -7.36 -12.97 -15.72
N LEU A 61 -6.85 -11.95 -16.42
CA LEU A 61 -6.55 -10.64 -15.85
C LEU A 61 -7.82 -9.87 -15.48
N HIS A 62 -8.88 -9.95 -16.28
CA HIS A 62 -10.19 -9.39 -15.95
C HIS A 62 -10.76 -9.96 -14.65
N ASN A 63 -10.70 -11.29 -14.49
CA ASN A 63 -11.14 -11.92 -13.26
C ASN A 63 -10.22 -11.54 -12.10
N ALA A 64 -8.90 -11.56 -12.30
CA ALA A 64 -7.92 -11.23 -11.27
C ALA A 64 -8.07 -9.79 -10.78
N SER A 65 -8.34 -8.81 -11.65
CA SER A 65 -8.48 -7.41 -11.27
C SER A 65 -9.68 -7.16 -10.35
N ALA A 66 -10.70 -8.03 -10.38
CA ALA A 66 -11.86 -7.93 -9.51
C ALA A 66 -11.59 -8.31 -8.04
N TYR A 67 -10.54 -9.09 -7.74
CA TYR A 67 -10.29 -9.58 -6.37
C TYR A 67 -8.84 -9.51 -5.88
N GLN A 68 -7.86 -9.34 -6.76
CA GLN A 68 -6.45 -9.24 -6.37
C GLN A 68 -6.08 -7.79 -6.03
N MET A 69 -5.25 -7.61 -5.01
CA MET A 69 -4.64 -6.31 -4.75
C MET A 69 -3.67 -5.95 -5.90
N PRO A 70 -3.47 -4.65 -6.21
CA PRO A 70 -2.65 -4.21 -7.36
C PRO A 70 -1.27 -4.89 -7.45
N LYS A 71 -0.58 -5.05 -6.32
CA LYS A 71 0.70 -5.77 -6.25
C LYS A 71 0.60 -7.24 -6.66
N GLN A 72 -0.45 -7.94 -6.22
CA GLN A 72 -0.70 -9.34 -6.61
C GLN A 72 -1.07 -9.42 -8.08
N LEU A 73 -1.87 -8.47 -8.58
CA LEU A 73 -2.21 -8.37 -9.99
C LEU A 73 -0.97 -8.16 -10.87
N ARG A 74 -0.03 -7.29 -10.46
CA ARG A 74 1.28 -7.12 -11.12
C ARG A 74 2.09 -8.42 -11.15
N GLN A 75 2.08 -9.20 -10.07
CA GLN A 75 2.75 -10.51 -10.02
C GLN A 75 2.08 -11.54 -10.95
N THR A 76 0.75 -11.63 -10.93
CA THR A 76 -0.03 -12.47 -11.84
C THR A 76 0.28 -12.12 -13.30
N PHE A 77 0.29 -10.82 -13.62
CA PHE A 77 0.67 -10.32 -14.93
C PHE A 77 2.09 -10.76 -15.31
N ALA A 78 3.08 -10.56 -14.44
CA ALA A 78 4.46 -11.01 -14.68
C ALA A 78 4.57 -12.54 -14.92
N PHE A 79 3.77 -13.35 -14.22
CA PHE A 79 3.73 -14.79 -14.44
C PHE A 79 3.09 -15.17 -15.78
N ILE A 80 2.00 -14.51 -16.19
CA ILE A 80 1.41 -14.70 -17.53
C ILE A 80 2.46 -14.38 -18.60
N LEU A 81 3.16 -13.26 -18.45
CA LEU A 81 4.21 -12.86 -19.39
C LEU A 81 5.33 -13.91 -19.49
N TYR A 82 5.77 -14.46 -18.36
CA TYR A 82 6.89 -15.39 -18.32
C TYR A 82 6.53 -16.82 -18.75
N PHE A 83 5.40 -17.36 -18.27
CA PHE A 83 5.03 -18.76 -18.48
C PHE A 83 4.17 -18.97 -19.72
N CYS A 84 3.36 -17.99 -20.10
CA CYS A 84 2.35 -18.14 -21.14
C CYS A 84 2.73 -17.49 -22.46
N ASN A 85 3.73 -16.59 -22.49
CA ASN A 85 4.21 -15.89 -23.68
C ASN A 85 3.07 -15.32 -24.55
N PRO A 86 2.21 -14.43 -24.01
CA PRO A 86 1.09 -13.86 -24.75
C PRO A 86 1.56 -13.15 -26.02
N THR A 87 0.69 -13.10 -27.03
CA THR A 87 1.04 -12.54 -28.35
C THR A 87 0.99 -11.01 -28.34
N HIS A 88 0.04 -10.40 -27.63
CA HIS A 88 -0.18 -8.94 -27.56
C HIS A 88 0.05 -8.38 -26.14
N VAL A 89 1.28 -8.53 -25.65
CA VAL A 89 1.70 -8.08 -24.30
C VAL A 89 1.33 -6.62 -24.00
N LEU A 90 1.57 -5.71 -24.96
CA LEU A 90 1.34 -4.27 -24.77
C LEU A 90 -0.15 -3.93 -24.68
N GLU A 91 -1.02 -4.68 -25.38
CA GLU A 91 -2.46 -4.49 -25.32
C GLU A 91 -3.01 -4.90 -23.95
N LEU A 92 -2.57 -6.04 -23.43
CA LEU A 92 -2.92 -6.48 -22.07
C LEU A 92 -2.42 -5.47 -21.02
N TRP A 93 -1.20 -4.97 -21.16
CA TRP A 93 -0.66 -3.93 -20.28
C TRP A 93 -1.54 -2.66 -20.31
N ASN A 94 -1.79 -2.11 -21.50
CA ASN A 94 -2.59 -0.90 -21.67
C ASN A 94 -4.04 -1.06 -21.17
N LYS A 95 -4.58 -2.28 -21.16
CA LYS A 95 -5.92 -2.57 -20.66
C LYS A 95 -6.00 -2.60 -19.13
N TYR A 96 -5.00 -3.18 -18.45
CA TYR A 96 -5.04 -3.46 -17.01
C TYR A 96 -4.10 -2.59 -16.14
N TRP A 97 -3.32 -1.68 -16.73
CA TRP A 97 -2.33 -0.89 -15.97
C TRP A 97 -2.96 -0.05 -14.85
N ILE A 98 -4.18 0.47 -15.02
CA ILE A 98 -4.86 1.26 -13.99
C ILE A 98 -5.09 0.40 -12.76
N ASP A 99 -5.70 -0.78 -12.91
CA ASP A 99 -5.93 -1.73 -11.82
C ASP A 99 -4.61 -2.16 -11.15
N MET A 100 -3.57 -2.33 -11.96
CA MET A 100 -2.22 -2.63 -11.50
C MET A 100 -1.51 -1.46 -10.82
N THR A 101 -2.04 -0.24 -10.80
CA THR A 101 -1.37 0.95 -10.23
C THR A 101 -2.21 1.69 -9.21
N LEU A 102 -3.38 1.17 -8.82
CA LEU A 102 -4.26 1.79 -7.82
C LEU A 102 -3.56 2.06 -6.47
N ASP A 103 -2.55 1.26 -6.09
CA ASP A 103 -1.75 1.46 -4.88
C ASP A 103 -0.70 2.59 -5.00
N TYR A 104 -0.43 3.08 -6.22
CA TYR A 104 0.48 4.20 -6.49
C TYR A 104 -0.22 5.50 -6.84
N LEU A 105 -1.48 5.44 -7.28
CA LEU A 105 -2.25 6.57 -7.80
C LEU A 105 -2.68 7.62 -6.75
N SER A 106 -2.24 7.53 -5.48
CA SER A 106 -2.61 8.51 -4.45
C SER A 106 -2.17 9.95 -4.77
N ASN A 107 -1.34 10.16 -5.80
CA ASN A 107 -0.71 11.43 -6.14
C ASN A 107 -0.90 11.94 -7.58
N ASN A 108 -1.75 11.31 -8.41
CA ASN A 108 -2.07 11.80 -9.77
C ASN A 108 -0.87 11.98 -10.74
N ILE A 109 0.29 11.33 -10.51
CA ILE A 109 1.38 11.30 -11.50
C ILE A 109 1.33 9.96 -12.24
N GLU A 110 0.48 9.87 -13.26
CA GLU A 110 0.29 8.65 -14.07
C GLU A 110 1.63 8.07 -14.56
N ALA A 111 2.50 8.93 -15.09
CA ALA A 111 3.81 8.52 -15.61
C ALA A 111 4.71 7.87 -14.54
N ALA A 112 4.63 8.32 -13.29
CA ALA A 112 5.45 7.78 -12.21
C ALA A 112 4.87 6.47 -11.67
N SER A 113 3.54 6.39 -11.50
CA SER A 113 2.84 5.16 -11.14
C SER A 113 3.08 4.05 -12.16
N TRP A 114 3.02 4.40 -13.45
CA TRP A 114 3.32 3.51 -14.56
C TRP A 114 4.76 2.97 -14.48
N ASN A 115 5.74 3.86 -14.28
CA ASN A 115 7.14 3.47 -14.17
C ASN A 115 7.43 2.59 -12.94
N LEU A 116 6.78 2.87 -11.80
CA LEU A 116 6.87 2.05 -10.59
C LEU A 116 6.31 0.64 -10.80
N ALA A 117 5.14 0.53 -11.44
CA ALA A 117 4.55 -0.76 -11.75
C ALA A 117 5.42 -1.57 -12.71
N GLN A 118 6.08 -0.93 -13.68
CA GLN A 118 7.05 -1.58 -14.55
C GLN A 118 8.29 -2.07 -13.79
N HIS A 119 8.79 -1.31 -12.81
CA HIS A 119 9.87 -1.76 -11.92
C HIS A 119 9.47 -3.00 -11.11
N ASP A 120 8.26 -3.03 -10.54
CA ASP A 120 7.73 -4.17 -9.78
C ASP A 120 7.59 -5.44 -10.65
N ILE A 121 7.07 -5.28 -11.87
CA ILE A 121 6.94 -6.37 -12.84
C ILE A 121 8.33 -6.85 -13.27
N ASN A 122 9.25 -5.94 -13.60
CA ASN A 122 10.61 -6.28 -13.99
C ASN A 122 11.36 -7.01 -12.87
N ALA A 123 11.22 -6.57 -11.62
CA ALA A 123 11.81 -7.23 -10.46
C ALA A 123 11.27 -8.67 -10.26
N THR A 124 10.00 -8.90 -10.58
CA THR A 124 9.41 -10.25 -10.57
C THR A 124 9.97 -11.10 -11.71
N LEU A 125 10.10 -10.54 -12.91
CA LEU A 125 10.70 -11.22 -14.07
C LEU A 125 12.19 -11.55 -13.87
N GLU A 126 12.93 -10.68 -13.20
CA GLU A 126 14.36 -10.85 -12.90
C GLU A 126 14.62 -12.06 -12.00
N GLN A 127 13.71 -12.37 -11.07
CA GLN A 127 13.77 -13.60 -10.26
C GLN A 127 13.78 -14.87 -11.13
N HIS A 128 13.20 -14.79 -12.32
CA HIS A 128 13.15 -15.87 -13.31
C HIS A 128 14.18 -15.72 -14.44
N ARG A 129 15.18 -14.84 -14.26
CA ARG A 129 16.22 -14.50 -15.25
C ARG A 129 15.59 -14.05 -16.58
N SER A 130 14.59 -13.18 -16.49
CA SER A 130 13.90 -12.53 -17.60
C SER A 130 13.85 -11.01 -17.37
N SER A 131 13.37 -10.24 -18.33
CA SER A 131 13.20 -8.79 -18.20
C SER A 131 12.05 -8.25 -19.05
N CYS A 132 11.56 -7.04 -18.74
CA CYS A 132 10.55 -6.35 -19.55
C CYS A 132 11.00 -6.24 -21.03
N ALA A 133 12.27 -5.90 -21.27
CA ALA A 133 12.85 -5.81 -22.61
C ALA A 133 12.71 -7.13 -23.40
N SER A 134 12.95 -8.27 -22.74
CA SER A 134 12.91 -9.59 -23.38
C SER A 134 11.50 -10.06 -23.75
N ILE A 135 10.46 -9.48 -23.14
CA ILE A 135 9.06 -9.87 -23.34
C ILE A 135 8.25 -8.75 -24.05
N GLY A 136 8.92 -7.70 -24.53
CA GLY A 136 8.26 -6.64 -25.32
C GLY A 136 7.45 -5.63 -24.51
N LEU A 137 7.72 -5.50 -23.21
CA LEU A 137 7.24 -4.38 -22.40
C LEU A 137 8.23 -3.20 -22.45
N PRO A 138 7.75 -1.96 -22.28
CA PRO A 138 8.64 -0.81 -22.12
C PRO A 138 9.55 -1.03 -20.90
N VAL A 139 10.83 -0.71 -21.07
CA VAL A 139 11.83 -0.85 -20.01
C VAL A 139 11.62 0.28 -19.00
N PRO A 140 11.54 -0.01 -17.69
CA PRO A 140 11.43 1.04 -16.70
C PRO A 140 12.62 2.01 -16.81
N THR A 141 12.35 3.31 -16.73
CA THR A 141 13.34 4.37 -16.93
C THR A 141 13.73 5.04 -15.61
N GLY A 142 15.01 5.39 -15.48
CA GLY A 142 15.55 5.97 -14.25
C GLY A 142 15.52 5.01 -13.05
N ASN A 143 15.88 5.52 -11.88
CA ASN A 143 15.67 4.79 -10.62
C ASN A 143 14.15 4.67 -10.37
N ALA A 144 13.72 3.63 -9.67
CA ALA A 144 12.40 3.60 -9.05
C ALA A 144 12.34 4.73 -8.02
N ILE A 145 12.07 5.96 -8.46
CA ILE A 145 11.83 7.09 -7.58
C ILE A 145 10.51 6.74 -6.91
N GLU A 146 10.58 6.25 -5.68
CA GLU A 146 9.42 6.22 -4.81
C GLU A 146 8.86 7.64 -4.81
N VAL A 147 7.75 7.84 -5.52
CA VAL A 147 7.03 9.11 -5.50
C VAL A 147 6.67 9.32 -4.04
N GLN A 148 7.27 10.33 -3.41
CA GLN A 148 6.81 10.70 -2.07
C GLN A 148 5.32 11.01 -2.19
N PRO A 149 4.46 10.46 -1.31
CA PRO A 149 3.01 10.58 -1.43
C PRO A 149 2.51 12.01 -1.17
N TYR A 150 3.39 13.00 -1.19
CA TYR A 150 3.11 14.40 -0.98
C TYR A 150 4.21 15.29 -1.57
N ASN A 151 3.85 16.52 -1.92
CA ASN A 151 4.77 17.59 -2.28
C ASN A 151 4.94 18.51 -1.06
N GLN A 152 6.20 18.80 -0.70
CA GLN A 152 6.52 19.57 0.51
C GLN A 152 5.88 20.97 0.52
N ASP A 153 5.92 21.70 -0.59
CA ASP A 153 5.36 23.06 -0.68
C ASP A 153 3.84 23.02 -0.52
N ASN A 154 3.18 22.07 -1.17
CA ASN A 154 1.73 21.87 -1.00
C ASN A 154 1.36 21.53 0.45
N GLU A 155 2.12 20.66 1.13
CA GLU A 155 1.88 20.34 2.54
C GLU A 155 2.06 21.56 3.44
N ARG A 156 3.03 22.43 3.13
CA ARG A 156 3.22 23.68 3.85
C ARG A 156 2.02 24.62 3.70
N GLU A 157 1.54 24.82 2.48
CA GLU A 157 0.35 25.64 2.21
C GLU A 157 -0.91 25.06 2.90
N GLU A 158 -1.10 23.73 2.83
CA GLU A 158 -2.20 23.07 3.52
C GLU A 158 -2.14 23.29 5.04
N ALA A 159 -0.94 23.20 5.64
CA ALA A 159 -0.77 23.45 7.06
C ALA A 159 -1.11 24.90 7.44
N GLU A 160 -0.63 25.88 6.66
CA GLU A 160 -0.89 27.31 6.87
C GLU A 160 -2.39 27.64 6.81
N GLN A 161 -3.15 26.93 5.98
CA GLN A 161 -4.61 27.07 5.89
C GLN A 161 -5.36 26.35 7.02
N ARG A 162 -4.92 25.14 7.42
CA ARG A 162 -5.64 24.32 8.40
C ARG A 162 -5.42 24.77 9.84
N ILE A 163 -4.19 25.14 10.23
CA ILE A 163 -3.85 25.47 11.62
C ILE A 163 -4.78 26.53 12.23
N PRO A 164 -5.10 27.65 11.54
CA PRO A 164 -6.02 28.67 12.08
C PRO A 164 -7.46 28.19 12.29
N SER A 165 -7.86 27.09 11.66
CA SER A 165 -9.20 26.51 11.77
C SER A 165 -9.31 25.38 12.79
N LEU A 166 -8.21 25.04 13.48
CA LEU A 166 -8.26 24.13 14.62
C LEU A 166 -9.11 24.73 15.73
N ASN A 167 -10.00 23.92 16.30
CA ASN A 167 -10.70 24.33 17.52
C ASN A 167 -9.73 24.37 18.71
N ARG A 168 -10.16 24.94 19.83
CA ARG A 168 -9.32 25.12 21.03
C ARG A 168 -8.65 23.84 21.51
N GLU A 169 -9.35 22.71 21.49
CA GLU A 169 -8.83 21.43 21.98
C GLU A 169 -7.86 20.79 20.97
N GLN A 170 -8.19 20.85 19.68
CA GLN A 170 -7.31 20.41 18.59
C GLN A 170 -6.03 21.25 18.54
N LEU A 171 -6.11 22.56 18.77
CA LEU A 171 -4.95 23.45 18.82
C LEU A 171 -4.05 23.11 20.01
N ALA A 172 -4.62 22.89 21.19
CA ALA A 172 -3.85 22.46 22.37
C ALA A 172 -3.16 21.10 22.14
N ALA A 173 -3.83 20.16 21.47
CA ALA A 173 -3.25 18.88 21.07
C ALA A 173 -2.08 19.08 20.10
N PHE A 174 -2.32 19.87 19.05
CA PHE A 174 -1.33 20.22 18.03
C PHE A 174 -0.07 20.84 18.66
N GLU A 175 -0.22 21.83 19.54
CA GLU A 175 0.90 22.47 20.24
C GLU A 175 1.65 21.50 21.15
N THR A 176 0.94 20.63 21.85
CA THR A 176 1.56 19.62 22.75
C THR A 176 2.40 18.63 21.96
N ILE A 177 1.83 18.09 20.87
CA ILE A 177 2.51 17.12 20.00
C ILE A 177 3.72 17.76 19.31
N THR A 178 3.56 18.95 18.74
CA THR A 178 4.66 19.64 18.04
C THR A 178 5.79 20.02 19.00
N ARG A 179 5.46 20.38 20.25
CA ARG A 179 6.45 20.57 21.31
C ARG A 179 7.17 19.28 21.68
N ALA A 180 6.46 18.15 21.74
CA ALA A 180 7.06 16.83 22.05
C ALA A 180 8.06 16.37 20.97
N ILE A 181 7.84 16.74 19.71
CA ILE A 181 8.78 16.47 18.62
C ILE A 181 10.10 17.23 18.81
N GLY A 182 10.05 18.48 19.27
CA GLY A 182 11.23 19.32 19.49
C GLY A 182 11.97 19.09 20.83
N ASN A 183 11.31 18.46 21.80
CA ASN A 183 11.83 18.36 23.17
C ASN A 183 12.13 16.90 23.59
N ASN A 184 13.16 16.69 24.40
CA ASN A 184 13.51 15.36 24.92
C ASN A 184 12.69 14.91 26.15
N ASN A 185 11.59 15.58 26.49
CA ASN A 185 10.72 15.16 27.58
C ASN A 185 9.96 13.88 27.20
N GLU A 186 10.08 12.82 27.99
CA GLU A 186 9.50 11.51 27.69
C GLU A 186 7.97 11.48 27.89
N ASN A 187 7.44 12.25 28.84
CA ASN A 187 6.02 12.20 29.22
C ASN A 187 5.08 12.74 28.13
N ASP A 188 5.61 13.52 27.19
CA ASP A 188 4.83 14.17 26.13
C ASP A 188 4.84 13.38 24.82
N ARG A 189 5.67 12.31 24.71
CA ARG A 189 5.92 11.61 23.44
C ARG A 189 4.83 10.63 23.04
N TYR A 190 4.02 10.15 23.98
CA TYR A 190 3.00 9.14 23.73
C TYR A 190 1.64 9.71 24.09
N SER A 191 0.83 9.99 23.07
CA SER A 191 -0.49 10.58 23.24
C SER A 191 -1.58 9.62 22.75
N PHE A 192 -2.59 9.40 23.56
CA PHE A 192 -3.84 8.77 23.13
C PHE A 192 -4.90 9.84 22.91
N LEU A 193 -5.43 9.91 21.68
CA LEU A 193 -6.59 10.73 21.36
C LEU A 193 -7.86 9.87 21.49
N ASP A 194 -8.57 10.08 22.60
CA ASP A 194 -9.85 9.46 22.89
C ASP A 194 -10.97 10.35 22.34
N ASP A 195 -11.69 9.89 21.31
CA ASP A 195 -12.67 10.73 20.64
C ASP A 195 -13.84 9.91 20.10
N PRO A 196 -15.11 10.32 20.35
CA PRO A 196 -16.25 9.72 19.67
C PRO A 196 -16.23 10.02 18.17
N ASP A 197 -16.87 9.16 17.39
CA ASP A 197 -16.99 9.31 15.94
C ASP A 197 -17.46 10.72 15.51
N GLY A 198 -16.89 11.26 14.43
CA GLY A 198 -17.25 12.58 13.86
C GLY A 198 -16.61 13.81 14.54
N SER A 199 -15.65 13.63 15.43
CA SER A 199 -15.03 14.69 16.24
C SER A 199 -13.95 15.56 15.56
N GLY A 200 -13.53 15.21 14.35
CA GLY A 200 -12.47 15.91 13.63
C GLY A 200 -11.05 15.45 13.96
N LYS A 201 -10.88 14.25 14.54
CA LYS A 201 -9.56 13.62 14.74
C LYS A 201 -8.74 13.51 13.45
N THR A 202 -9.38 13.09 12.35
CA THR A 202 -8.74 13.05 11.02
C THR A 202 -8.28 14.45 10.58
N PHE A 203 -9.02 15.50 10.93
CA PHE A 203 -8.61 16.88 10.63
C PHE A 203 -7.34 17.28 11.40
N LEU A 204 -7.24 16.93 12.68
CA LEU A 204 -6.03 17.14 13.47
C LEU A 204 -4.85 16.32 12.92
N TYR A 205 -5.06 15.05 12.58
CA TYR A 205 -4.03 14.21 11.96
C TYR A 205 -3.51 14.80 10.66
N SER A 206 -4.42 15.15 9.74
CA SER A 206 -4.03 15.79 8.48
C SER A 206 -3.26 17.09 8.72
N THR A 207 -3.69 17.92 9.66
CA THR A 207 -2.98 19.16 10.02
C THR A 207 -1.56 18.89 10.54
N LEU A 208 -1.39 17.90 11.42
CA LEU A 208 -0.07 17.51 11.94
C LEU A 208 0.83 16.95 10.84
N LEU A 209 0.30 16.07 9.99
CA LEU A 209 1.02 15.49 8.86
C LEU A 209 1.52 16.61 7.93
N SER A 210 0.64 17.51 7.52
CA SER A 210 0.99 18.62 6.62
C SER A 210 1.99 19.58 7.24
N PHE A 211 1.83 19.92 8.52
CA PHE A 211 2.78 20.80 9.19
C PHE A 211 4.20 20.22 9.27
N ILE A 212 4.33 18.94 9.59
CA ILE A 212 5.64 18.29 9.71
C ILE A 212 6.26 18.08 8.33
N ARG A 213 5.47 17.59 7.36
CA ARG A 213 5.94 17.34 6.00
C ARG A 213 6.31 18.63 5.28
N GLY A 214 5.60 19.74 5.52
CA GLY A 214 5.92 21.06 5.00
C GLY A 214 7.28 21.59 5.48
N LYS A 215 7.76 21.13 6.63
CA LYS A 215 9.13 21.43 7.13
C LYS A 215 10.21 20.53 6.51
N GLY A 216 9.84 19.52 5.74
CA GLY A 216 10.74 18.53 5.17
C GLY A 216 11.02 17.33 6.10
N ASP A 217 10.36 17.27 7.25
CA ASP A 217 10.47 16.14 8.17
C ASP A 217 9.52 14.99 7.78
N ILE A 218 9.80 13.79 8.27
CA ILE A 218 8.99 12.60 7.96
C ILE A 218 7.94 12.35 9.05
N ALA A 219 6.67 12.34 8.66
CA ALA A 219 5.55 11.90 9.48
C ALA A 219 4.80 10.74 8.81
N LEU A 220 4.62 9.65 9.56
CA LEU A 220 4.06 8.39 9.06
C LEU A 220 2.68 8.09 9.66
N PRO A 221 1.62 8.17 8.85
CA PRO A 221 0.30 7.72 9.26
C PRO A 221 0.14 6.22 9.00
N PHE A 222 -0.31 5.51 10.03
CA PHE A 222 -0.76 4.14 9.96
C PHE A 222 -2.18 4.02 10.49
N ALA A 223 -2.87 2.94 10.11
CA ALA A 223 -4.16 2.56 10.69
C ALA A 223 -4.27 1.05 10.82
N THR A 224 -5.17 0.54 11.65
CA THR A 224 -5.37 -0.91 11.78
C THR A 224 -6.08 -1.52 10.56
N THR A 225 -6.96 -0.76 9.90
CA THR A 225 -7.71 -1.19 8.70
C THR A 225 -7.25 -0.47 7.43
N GLY A 226 -7.48 -1.11 6.27
CA GLY A 226 -7.16 -0.51 4.97
C GLY A 226 -7.97 0.76 4.69
N ILE A 227 -9.27 0.77 5.00
CA ILE A 227 -10.15 1.92 4.77
C ILE A 227 -9.67 3.13 5.58
N ALA A 228 -9.41 2.97 6.87
CA ALA A 228 -8.90 4.06 7.71
C ALA A 228 -7.52 4.55 7.22
N ALA A 229 -6.66 3.66 6.75
CA ALA A 229 -5.37 4.05 6.19
C ALA A 229 -5.52 4.95 4.95
N THR A 230 -6.51 4.70 4.08
CA THR A 230 -6.74 5.53 2.89
C THR A 230 -7.21 6.94 3.19
N LEU A 231 -7.78 7.19 4.37
CA LEU A 231 -8.22 8.53 4.79
C LEU A 231 -7.06 9.48 5.12
N LEU A 232 -5.87 8.93 5.38
CA LEU A 232 -4.67 9.69 5.69
C LEU A 232 -3.73 9.66 4.48
N LYS A 233 -3.29 10.83 4.02
CA LYS A 233 -2.39 10.95 2.87
C LYS A 233 -1.06 10.21 3.13
N GLY A 234 -0.74 9.25 2.27
CA GLY A 234 0.41 8.35 2.46
C GLY A 234 0.21 7.29 3.56
N GLY A 235 -1.03 7.07 3.98
CA GLY A 235 -1.41 6.13 5.02
C GLY A 235 -1.28 4.67 4.59
N ARG A 236 -0.90 3.82 5.55
CA ARG A 236 -0.76 2.36 5.36
C ARG A 236 -1.33 1.60 6.53
N THR A 237 -1.66 0.33 6.33
CA THR A 237 -2.04 -0.51 7.47
C THR A 237 -0.84 -0.78 8.38
N VAL A 238 -1.05 -0.89 9.69
CA VAL A 238 0.00 -1.25 10.67
C VAL A 238 0.71 -2.55 10.28
N HIS A 239 -0.03 -3.54 9.79
CA HIS A 239 0.54 -4.82 9.32
C HIS A 239 1.52 -4.61 8.16
N SER A 240 1.15 -3.81 7.16
CA SER A 240 2.04 -3.56 6.01
C SER A 240 3.20 -2.62 6.33
N GLY A 241 2.96 -1.62 7.18
CA GLY A 241 3.92 -0.59 7.56
C GLY A 241 5.02 -1.12 8.46
N PHE A 242 4.65 -1.89 9.49
CA PHE A 242 5.58 -2.50 10.44
C PHE A 242 5.92 -3.95 10.11
N LYS A 243 5.45 -4.50 8.99
CA LYS A 243 5.65 -5.90 8.56
C LYS A 243 5.28 -6.90 9.67
N LEU A 244 4.12 -6.69 10.27
CA LEU A 244 3.63 -7.55 11.34
C LEU A 244 3.12 -8.89 10.76
N PRO A 245 3.42 -10.03 11.41
CA PRO A 245 2.92 -11.33 10.97
C PRO A 245 1.41 -11.45 11.23
N VAL A 246 0.77 -12.33 10.47
CA VAL A 246 -0.63 -12.72 10.67
C VAL A 246 -0.66 -14.25 10.79
N PRO A 247 -1.09 -14.83 11.92
CA PRO A 247 -1.66 -14.17 13.11
C PRO A 247 -0.61 -13.49 14.02
N LEU A 248 -1.08 -12.60 14.89
CA LEU A 248 -0.29 -12.01 15.98
C LEU A 248 -0.39 -12.88 17.23
N LEU A 249 0.76 -13.27 17.76
CA LEU A 249 0.94 -14.10 18.94
C LEU A 249 1.91 -13.41 19.91
N ASP A 250 1.97 -13.89 21.14
CA ASP A 250 2.89 -13.36 22.16
C ASP A 250 4.37 -13.44 21.75
N THR A 251 4.72 -14.40 20.90
CA THR A 251 6.08 -14.59 20.37
C THR A 251 6.29 -13.93 19.01
N SER A 252 5.30 -13.23 18.46
CA SER A 252 5.43 -12.59 17.15
C SER A 252 6.51 -11.51 17.15
N VAL A 253 7.26 -11.46 16.05
CA VAL A 253 8.27 -10.44 15.75
C VAL A 253 8.01 -9.93 14.35
N SER A 254 8.28 -8.65 14.11
CA SER A 254 8.18 -8.06 12.78
C SER A 254 9.16 -8.74 11.83
N SER A 255 8.73 -8.99 10.59
CA SER A 255 9.61 -9.53 9.54
C SER A 255 10.40 -8.42 8.82
N MET A 256 10.40 -7.19 9.34
CA MET A 256 11.11 -6.07 8.73
C MET A 256 12.61 -6.29 8.83
N ARG A 257 13.31 -6.15 7.70
CA ARG A 257 14.78 -6.19 7.68
C ARG A 257 15.32 -4.83 8.12
N PRO A 258 16.26 -4.75 9.07
CA PRO A 258 16.82 -3.48 9.51
C PRO A 258 17.45 -2.65 8.39
N THR A 259 17.93 -3.28 7.32
CA THR A 259 18.55 -2.60 6.17
C THR A 259 17.55 -2.24 5.07
N SER A 260 16.24 -2.41 5.27
CA SER A 260 15.25 -2.10 4.23
C SER A 260 14.93 -0.60 4.18
N PRO A 261 14.51 -0.07 3.02
CA PRO A 261 14.09 1.32 2.90
C PRO A 261 12.95 1.70 3.85
N GLU A 262 12.04 0.77 4.17
CA GLU A 262 10.97 1.04 5.14
C GLU A 262 11.50 1.17 6.57
N ALA A 263 12.54 0.42 6.94
CA ALA A 263 13.21 0.60 8.22
C ALA A 263 13.87 1.99 8.32
N ASP A 264 14.49 2.47 7.24
CA ASP A 264 15.07 3.81 7.18
C ASP A 264 14.01 4.91 7.31
N LYS A 265 12.83 4.74 6.69
CA LYS A 265 11.70 5.66 6.87
C LYS A 265 11.26 5.72 8.34
N LEU A 266 11.15 4.58 9.02
CA LEU A 266 10.82 4.55 10.45
C LEU A 266 11.92 5.21 11.31
N ARG A 267 13.20 5.04 10.95
CA ARG A 267 14.31 5.71 11.64
C ARG A 267 14.28 7.23 11.49
N GLN A 268 13.93 7.72 10.31
CA GLN A 268 13.89 9.15 10.03
C GLN A 268 12.59 9.81 10.50
N ALA A 269 11.51 9.04 10.66
CA ALA A 269 10.22 9.59 11.11
C ALA A 269 10.31 10.27 12.47
N VAL A 270 9.84 11.52 12.55
CA VAL A 270 9.75 12.28 13.81
C VAL A 270 8.40 12.07 14.50
N LEU A 271 7.38 11.70 13.72
CA LEU A 271 6.03 11.40 14.20
C LEU A 271 5.49 10.13 13.55
N ILE A 272 4.88 9.27 14.36
CA ILE A 272 4.11 8.11 13.91
C ILE A 272 2.69 8.22 14.47
N ILE A 273 1.70 8.17 13.60
CA ILE A 273 0.28 8.16 13.95
C ILE A 273 -0.28 6.77 13.71
N ILE A 274 -1.05 6.22 14.64
CA ILE A 274 -1.79 4.96 14.46
C ILE A 274 -3.27 5.21 14.75
N ASP A 275 -4.05 5.25 13.68
CA ASP A 275 -5.50 5.37 13.72
C ASP A 275 -6.18 4.01 13.93
N GLU A 276 -7.42 4.03 14.40
CA GLU A 276 -8.22 2.84 14.73
C GLU A 276 -7.50 1.85 15.65
N ILE A 277 -6.73 2.36 16.61
CA ILE A 277 -5.86 1.55 17.48
C ILE A 277 -6.63 0.49 18.29
N THR A 278 -7.93 0.70 18.50
CA THR A 278 -8.81 -0.18 19.28
C THR A 278 -8.96 -1.57 18.67
N MET A 279 -8.74 -1.72 17.36
CA MET A 279 -8.74 -3.03 16.69
C MET A 279 -7.38 -3.75 16.77
N LEU A 280 -6.32 -3.08 17.22
CA LEU A 280 -4.99 -3.70 17.38
C LEU A 280 -4.94 -4.51 18.68
N THR A 281 -4.33 -5.68 18.65
CA THR A 281 -4.11 -6.46 19.87
C THR A 281 -2.93 -5.92 20.68
N LYS A 282 -2.85 -6.25 21.97
CA LYS A 282 -1.71 -5.90 22.84
C LYS A 282 -0.40 -6.49 22.30
N GLU A 283 -0.45 -7.67 21.66
CA GLU A 283 0.71 -8.32 21.03
C GLU A 283 1.17 -7.51 19.81
N GLY A 284 0.23 -7.00 19.01
CA GLY A 284 0.54 -6.08 17.91
C GLY A 284 1.26 -4.82 18.41
N LEU A 285 0.75 -4.19 19.47
CA LEU A 285 1.39 -3.01 20.06
C LEU A 285 2.79 -3.32 20.60
N ARG A 286 2.96 -4.45 21.29
CA ARG A 286 4.27 -4.93 21.78
C ARG A 286 5.24 -5.17 20.62
N CYS A 287 4.78 -5.77 19.52
CA CYS A 287 5.61 -6.04 18.36
C CYS A 287 6.10 -4.74 17.69
N ILE A 288 5.25 -3.70 17.62
CA ILE A 288 5.63 -2.37 17.13
C ILE A 288 6.67 -1.72 18.06
N ASP A 289 6.44 -1.76 19.37
CA ASP A 289 7.39 -1.24 20.38
C ASP A 289 8.77 -1.91 20.24
N SER A 290 8.81 -3.25 20.23
CA SER A 290 10.05 -4.03 20.09
C SER A 290 10.79 -3.66 18.81
N LEU A 291 10.10 -3.64 17.67
CA LEU A 291 10.72 -3.29 16.39
C LEU A 291 11.33 -1.88 16.43
N LEU A 292 10.62 -0.89 16.98
CA LEU A 292 11.14 0.48 17.02
C LEU A 292 12.32 0.60 17.99
N ARG A 293 12.33 -0.10 19.12
CA ARG A 293 13.50 -0.14 20.00
C ARG A 293 14.73 -0.71 19.30
N ASP A 294 14.55 -1.81 18.58
CA ASP A 294 15.61 -2.47 17.82
C ASP A 294 16.13 -1.58 16.68
N LEU A 295 15.24 -0.98 15.88
CA LEU A 295 15.61 -0.13 14.75
C LEU A 295 16.33 1.15 15.19
N MET A 296 15.95 1.70 16.35
CA MET A 296 16.52 2.92 16.90
C MET A 296 17.71 2.67 17.83
N ASN A 297 17.99 1.40 18.18
CA ASN A 297 18.95 1.01 19.21
C ASN A 297 18.72 1.82 20.52
N ASN A 298 17.47 1.85 20.98
CA ASN A 298 17.02 2.67 22.10
C ASN A 298 15.96 1.94 22.92
N ASP A 299 16.26 1.66 24.19
CA ASP A 299 15.38 0.90 25.09
C ASP A 299 14.14 1.66 25.57
N LYS A 300 14.04 2.97 25.29
CA LYS A 300 12.84 3.76 25.57
C LYS A 300 11.64 3.21 24.78
N PRO A 301 10.41 3.30 25.31
CA PRO A 301 9.22 2.89 24.57
C PRO A 301 9.21 3.44 23.14
N PHE A 302 8.87 2.59 22.19
CA PHE A 302 8.83 2.86 20.75
C PHE A 302 10.13 3.46 20.20
N GLY A 303 11.29 3.08 20.75
CA GLY A 303 12.59 3.62 20.34
C GLY A 303 12.76 5.11 20.59
N GLY A 304 11.95 5.69 21.49
CA GLY A 304 11.90 7.12 21.78
C GLY A 304 11.18 7.96 20.73
N LYS A 305 10.44 7.36 19.79
CA LYS A 305 9.63 8.08 18.80
C LYS A 305 8.45 8.81 19.46
N VAL A 306 7.98 9.87 18.80
CA VAL A 306 6.69 10.48 19.15
C VAL A 306 5.59 9.64 18.51
N ILE A 307 4.75 9.03 19.33
CA ILE A 307 3.66 8.15 18.92
C ILE A 307 2.33 8.80 19.30
N ILE A 308 1.46 8.94 18.32
CA ILE A 308 0.06 9.24 18.56
C ILE A 308 -0.73 7.99 18.20
N ILE A 309 -1.50 7.50 19.15
CA ILE A 309 -2.52 6.50 18.88
C ILE A 309 -3.88 7.15 19.05
N GLY A 310 -4.86 6.68 18.31
CA GLY A 310 -6.22 7.08 18.59
C GLY A 310 -7.20 6.05 18.07
N GLY A 311 -8.39 6.10 18.64
CA GLY A 311 -9.50 5.24 18.27
C GLY A 311 -10.58 5.35 19.32
N ASP A 312 -11.77 4.84 19.01
CA ASP A 312 -12.89 4.88 19.92
C ASP A 312 -13.15 3.48 20.51
N PHE A 313 -12.93 3.31 21.82
CA PHE A 313 -13.18 2.02 22.48
C PHE A 313 -14.68 1.68 22.61
N ARG A 314 -15.57 2.59 22.21
CA ARG A 314 -16.99 2.32 22.03
C ARG A 314 -17.29 1.67 20.66
N GLN A 315 -16.33 1.65 19.75
CA GLN A 315 -16.41 0.98 18.46
C GLN A 315 -15.84 -0.44 18.54
N THR A 316 -15.42 -1.00 17.40
CA THR A 316 -14.91 -2.37 17.28
C THR A 316 -13.60 -2.57 18.04
N LEU A 317 -13.56 -3.63 18.84
CA LEU A 317 -12.39 -4.14 19.54
C LEU A 317 -11.66 -5.19 18.68
N PRO A 318 -10.50 -5.71 19.11
CA PRO A 318 -9.76 -6.71 18.34
C PRO A 318 -10.58 -7.98 18.17
N ILE A 319 -10.48 -8.59 16.99
CA ILE A 319 -11.20 -9.82 16.68
C ILE A 319 -10.40 -11.00 17.23
N VAL A 320 -10.96 -11.73 18.19
CA VAL A 320 -10.43 -13.00 18.69
C VAL A 320 -11.29 -14.14 18.15
N PRO A 321 -10.83 -14.92 17.15
CA PRO A 321 -11.62 -15.99 16.57
C PRO A 321 -12.01 -17.02 17.61
N ARG A 322 -13.33 -17.25 17.77
CA ARG A 322 -13.91 -18.17 18.77
C ARG A 322 -13.62 -17.79 20.23
N GLY A 323 -13.15 -16.56 20.49
CA GLY A 323 -12.90 -16.06 21.83
C GLY A 323 -14.18 -15.57 22.52
N GLU A 324 -14.17 -15.63 23.84
CA GLU A 324 -15.17 -15.02 24.70
C GLU A 324 -14.86 -13.53 24.95
N ARG A 325 -15.77 -12.84 25.65
CA ARG A 325 -15.58 -11.43 26.04
C ARG A 325 -14.33 -11.21 26.87
N ALA A 326 -13.96 -12.18 27.71
CA ALA A 326 -12.74 -12.12 28.50
C ALA A 326 -11.50 -12.10 27.60
N ASP A 327 -11.46 -12.96 26.57
CA ASP A 327 -10.33 -13.03 25.63
C ASP A 327 -10.19 -11.73 24.83
N VAL A 328 -11.31 -11.13 24.40
CA VAL A 328 -11.30 -9.84 23.71
C VAL A 328 -10.74 -8.74 24.61
N ASN A 329 -11.18 -8.68 25.88
CA ASN A 329 -10.67 -7.71 26.84
C ASN A 329 -9.17 -7.93 27.13
N GLU A 330 -8.75 -9.19 27.26
CA GLU A 330 -7.35 -9.53 27.48
C GLU A 330 -6.47 -9.16 26.27
N SER A 331 -6.98 -9.32 25.05
CA SER A 331 -6.29 -8.97 23.82
C SER A 331 -6.25 -7.46 23.56
N CYS A 332 -7.15 -6.67 24.14
CA CYS A 332 -7.19 -5.22 23.95
C CYS A 332 -5.89 -4.54 24.40
N ILE A 333 -5.50 -3.47 23.69
CA ILE A 333 -4.31 -2.68 24.06
C ILE A 333 -4.37 -2.12 25.48
N LYS A 334 -5.57 -1.91 26.06
CA LYS A 334 -5.74 -1.46 27.46
C LYS A 334 -5.14 -2.43 28.47
N SER A 335 -5.02 -3.71 28.09
CA SER A 335 -4.40 -4.77 28.89
C SER A 335 -2.88 -4.83 28.66
N SER A 336 -2.33 -4.02 27.75
CA SER A 336 -0.89 -3.92 27.51
C SER A 336 -0.21 -3.09 28.60
N PRO A 337 0.97 -3.50 29.10
CA PRO A 337 1.81 -2.65 29.96
C PRO A 337 2.21 -1.32 29.31
N LEU A 338 2.22 -1.24 27.98
CA LEU A 338 2.52 -0.01 27.24
C LEU A 338 1.40 1.02 27.34
N TRP A 339 0.17 0.61 27.64
CA TRP A 339 -0.97 1.51 27.73
C TRP A 339 -0.77 2.61 28.77
N SER A 340 -0.18 2.27 29.92
CA SER A 340 0.07 3.22 31.00
C SER A 340 1.11 4.30 30.65
N LYS A 341 1.77 4.20 29.50
CA LYS A 341 2.70 5.22 29.00
C LYS A 341 2.01 6.31 28.20
N PHE A 342 0.79 6.08 27.72
CA PHE A 342 0.07 7.06 26.92
C PHE A 342 -0.61 8.09 27.82
N THR A 343 -0.33 9.36 27.56
CA THR A 343 -1.09 10.45 28.15
C THR A 343 -2.45 10.52 27.47
N HIS A 344 -3.50 10.39 28.27
CA HIS A 344 -4.88 10.40 27.79
C HIS A 344 -5.34 11.84 27.63
N ASN A 345 -5.36 12.32 26.40
CA ASN A 345 -6.03 13.57 26.10
C ASN A 345 -7.50 13.23 25.84
N LYS A 346 -8.33 13.34 26.89
CA LYS A 346 -9.79 13.20 26.77
C LYS A 346 -10.34 14.48 26.18
N TYR A 347 -10.83 14.41 24.95
CA TYR A 347 -11.52 15.52 24.30
C TYR A 347 -13.03 15.32 24.45
N SER A 348 -13.73 16.34 24.91
CA SER A 348 -15.20 16.36 24.95
C SER A 348 -15.66 17.33 23.88
N LEU A 349 -15.40 16.98 22.61
CA LEU A 349 -15.76 17.83 21.49
C LEU A 349 -17.23 17.64 21.14
N ARG A 350 -18.10 18.38 21.83
CA ARG A 350 -19.41 18.71 21.25
C ARG A 350 -19.15 19.58 20.03
N TRP A 351 -19.56 19.11 18.85
CA TRP A 351 -19.86 19.99 17.73
C TRP A 351 -20.83 21.08 18.23
N THR A 352 -20.33 22.27 18.52
CA THR A 352 -21.21 23.42 18.70
C THR A 352 -21.68 23.82 17.31
N ASN A 353 -22.90 23.40 16.94
CA ASN A 353 -23.68 23.89 15.80
C ASN A 353 -24.03 25.40 15.95
N GLY A 354 -23.07 26.25 16.30
CA GLY A 354 -23.27 27.68 16.54
C GLY A 354 -22.81 28.59 15.40
N ALA A 355 -21.91 28.13 14.53
CA ALA A 355 -21.28 29.01 13.54
C ALA A 355 -21.85 28.91 12.11
N GLN A 356 -22.64 27.88 11.79
CA GLN A 356 -23.23 27.72 10.44
C GLN A 356 -24.69 28.18 10.33
N HIS A 357 -25.43 28.38 11.43
CA HIS A 357 -26.81 28.90 11.35
C HIS A 357 -26.86 30.40 11.02
N VAL A 358 -25.87 31.19 11.44
CA VAL A 358 -25.85 32.64 11.18
C VAL A 358 -25.48 32.95 9.73
N ALA A 359 -24.66 32.12 9.07
CA ALA A 359 -24.28 32.33 7.67
C ALA A 359 -25.36 31.92 6.65
N ILE A 360 -26.20 30.93 7.00
CA ILE A 360 -27.29 30.46 6.13
C ILE A 360 -28.53 31.35 6.27
N GLU A 361 -28.87 31.80 7.48
CA GLU A 361 -29.99 32.75 7.67
C GLU A 361 -29.73 34.13 7.04
N HIS A 362 -28.47 34.57 6.96
CA HIS A 362 -28.16 35.85 6.32
C HIS A 362 -28.28 35.80 4.79
N ARG A 363 -28.08 34.63 4.17
CA ARG A 363 -28.28 34.43 2.72
C ARG A 363 -29.74 34.26 2.33
N ILE A 364 -30.56 33.63 3.18
CA ILE A 364 -31.99 33.45 2.92
C ILE A 364 -32.76 34.79 3.09
N ARG A 365 -32.34 35.65 4.03
CA ARG A 365 -32.94 37.01 4.20
C ARG A 365 -32.57 38.04 3.15
N GLN A 366 -31.59 37.77 2.28
CA GLN A 366 -31.25 38.64 1.14
C GLN A 366 -31.81 38.15 -0.21
N SER A 367 -32.52 37.03 -0.20
CA SER A 367 -33.15 36.45 -1.39
C SER A 367 -34.66 36.20 -1.21
N SER A 368 -35.27 36.88 -0.23
CA SER A 368 -36.72 36.94 0.00
C SER A 368 -37.25 38.36 -0.20
#